data_AF-J7GRU0-F1
#
_entry.id   AF-J7GRU0-F1
#
_cell.length_a   1.000
_cell.length_b   1.000
_cell.length_c   1.000
_cell.angle_alpha   90.00
_cell.angle_beta   90.00
_cell.angle_gamma   90.00
#
_symmetry.space_group_name_H-M   'P 1'
#
loop_
_entity.id
_entity.type
_entity.pdbx_description
1 polymer ?
#
loop_
_entity_poly.entity_id
_entity_poly.type
_entity_poly.pdbx_seq_one_letter_code
_entity_poly.pdbx_strand_id
1 'polypeptide(L)'
;HKLKAKKVSSSSIFWNSEQYTLNPKTSLIDFEKLEQKAKELHPKLIVAGASAYPRFIDFKEFRKICNQTNSILMSDVAHYSGLIAAGLYPSPFEYSDIVTTTTHKTLRGPRGA
;
A
#
# COMPACT_ATOMS: atom_id res chain seq x y z
N HIS A 1 0.81 -30.30 0.02
CA HIS A 1 1.57 -29.64 1.09
C HIS A 1 1.78 -28.17 0.75
N LYS A 2 1.01 -27.23 1.33
CA LYS A 2 1.37 -25.81 1.27
C LYS A 2 2.57 -25.61 2.20
N LEU A 3 3.74 -25.29 1.64
CA LEU A 3 4.91 -24.89 2.41
C LEU A 3 4.50 -23.76 3.38
N LYS A 4 4.82 -23.92 4.67
CA LYS A 4 4.61 -22.87 5.68
C LYS A 4 5.31 -21.61 5.18
N ALA A 5 4.57 -20.52 5.00
CA ALA A 5 5.12 -19.27 4.47
C ALA A 5 6.34 -18.85 5.32
N LYS A 6 7.51 -18.79 4.70
CA LYS A 6 8.72 -18.33 5.37
C LYS A 6 8.58 -16.84 5.62
N LYS A 7 8.65 -16.42 6.89
CA LYS A 7 8.66 -15.01 7.26
C LYS A 7 10.02 -14.42 6.86
N VAL A 8 10.04 -13.52 5.88
CA VAL A 8 11.28 -12.95 5.30
C VAL A 8 11.49 -11.50 5.73
N SER A 9 10.44 -10.66 5.70
CA SER A 9 10.54 -9.30 6.20
C SER A 9 10.46 -9.27 7.73
N SER A 10 11.22 -8.38 8.37
CA SER A 10 11.10 -8.13 9.81
C SER A 10 9.67 -7.79 10.21
N SER A 11 8.94 -7.04 9.36
CA SER A 11 7.53 -6.75 9.61
C SER A 11 6.67 -8.00 9.74
N SER A 12 6.90 -9.03 8.92
CA SER A 12 6.15 -10.30 9.04
C SER A 12 6.55 -11.17 10.24
N ILE A 13 7.71 -10.89 10.83
CA ILE A 13 8.19 -11.56 12.05
C ILE A 13 7.49 -10.97 13.27
N PHE A 14 7.49 -9.65 13.40
CA PHE A 14 6.93 -8.95 14.56
C PHE A 14 5.40 -8.74 14.48
N TRP A 15 4.84 -8.66 13.27
CA TRP A 15 3.39 -8.50 13.06
C TRP A 15 2.81 -9.64 12.22
N ASN A 16 1.51 -9.88 12.37
CA ASN A 16 0.77 -10.75 11.47
C ASN A 16 0.46 -9.99 10.18
N SER A 17 1.08 -10.39 9.07
CA SER A 17 0.98 -9.69 7.79
C SER A 17 0.29 -10.58 6.76
N GLU A 18 -0.69 -10.02 6.07
CA GLU A 18 -1.39 -10.68 4.98
C GLU A 18 -1.29 -9.84 3.70
N GLN A 19 -1.08 -10.51 2.57
CA GLN A 19 -0.92 -9.84 1.28
C GLN A 19 -2.24 -9.77 0.52
N TYR A 20 -2.52 -8.60 -0.05
CA TYR A 20 -3.46 -8.48 -1.16
C TYR A 20 -2.74 -8.71 -2.50
N THR A 21 -3.50 -9.07 -3.52
CA THR A 21 -2.96 -9.53 -4.82
C THR A 21 -3.49 -8.68 -5.96
N LEU A 22 -2.86 -8.80 -7.12
CA LEU A 22 -3.39 -8.25 -8.37
C LEU A 22 -4.43 -9.20 -8.98
N ASN A 23 -5.36 -8.65 -9.73
CA ASN A 23 -6.23 -9.42 -10.60
C ASN A 23 -5.36 -10.00 -11.74
N PRO A 24 -5.33 -11.32 -11.94
CA PRO A 24 -4.42 -11.95 -12.90
C PRO A 24 -4.73 -11.61 -14.37
N LYS A 25 -5.97 -11.16 -14.67
CA LYS A 25 -6.38 -10.79 -16.03
C LYS A 25 -6.03 -9.35 -16.36
N THR A 26 -6.16 -8.43 -15.40
CA THR A 26 -5.97 -6.98 -15.64
C THR A 26 -4.64 -6.45 -15.11
N SER A 27 -3.96 -7.23 -14.25
CA SER A 27 -2.79 -6.82 -13.50
C SER A 27 -3.00 -5.56 -12.63
N LEU A 28 -4.25 -5.22 -12.32
CA LEU A 28 -4.61 -4.16 -11.38
C LEU A 28 -4.79 -4.72 -9.97
N ILE A 29 -4.68 -3.87 -8.95
CA ILE A 29 -5.00 -4.25 -7.57
C ILE A 29 -6.42 -4.82 -7.52
N ASP A 30 -6.56 -6.02 -6.93
CA ASP A 30 -7.83 -6.71 -6.78
C ASP A 30 -8.56 -6.18 -5.53
N PHE A 31 -9.20 -5.03 -5.66
CA PHE A 31 -9.88 -4.35 -4.54
C PHE A 31 -11.03 -5.16 -3.96
N GLU A 32 -11.72 -5.97 -4.76
CA GLU A 32 -12.79 -6.85 -4.27
C GLU A 32 -12.23 -7.90 -3.31
N LYS A 33 -11.14 -8.59 -3.68
CA LYS A 33 -10.47 -9.52 -2.77
C LYS A 33 -9.82 -8.83 -1.59
N LEU A 34 -9.32 -7.61 -1.77
CA LEU A 34 -8.77 -6.82 -0.68
C LEU A 34 -9.86 -6.51 0.35
N GLU A 35 -11.02 -6.04 -0.08
CA GLU A 35 -12.17 -5.74 0.77
C GLU A 35 -12.66 -6.99 1.52
N GLN A 36 -12.82 -8.12 0.82
CA GLN A 36 -13.21 -9.39 1.44
C GLN A 36 -12.23 -9.79 2.55
N LYS A 37 -10.92 -9.83 2.24
CA LYS A 37 -9.88 -10.15 3.22
C LYS A 37 -9.84 -9.16 4.39
N ALA A 38 -10.01 -7.88 4.12
CA ALA A 38 -9.98 -6.86 5.16
C ALA A 38 -11.14 -7.07 6.16
N LYS A 39 -12.33 -7.42 5.67
CA LYS A 39 -13.48 -7.75 6.52
C LYS A 39 -13.27 -9.03 7.33
N GLU A 40 -12.61 -10.04 6.76
CA GLU A 40 -12.32 -11.29 7.48
C GLU A 40 -11.23 -11.11 8.55
N LEU A 41 -10.18 -10.34 8.24
CA LEU A 41 -8.99 -10.24 9.07
C LEU A 41 -9.03 -9.07 10.06
N HIS A 42 -9.89 -8.08 9.83
CA HIS A 42 -9.98 -6.83 10.60
C HIS A 42 -8.60 -6.20 10.88
N PRO A 43 -7.82 -5.85 9.83
CA PRO A 43 -6.47 -5.37 10.01
C PRO A 43 -6.46 -4.06 10.78
N LYS A 44 -5.42 -3.82 11.59
CA LYS A 44 -5.22 -2.51 12.23
C LYS A 44 -4.69 -1.47 11.24
N LEU A 45 -4.02 -1.91 10.18
CA LEU A 45 -3.35 -1.05 9.21
C LEU A 45 -3.37 -1.70 7.82
N ILE A 46 -3.66 -0.91 6.80
CA ILE A 46 -3.55 -1.29 5.38
C ILE A 46 -2.52 -0.39 4.72
N VAL A 47 -1.59 -0.99 3.96
CA VAL A 47 -0.54 -0.27 3.25
C VAL A 47 -0.90 -0.09 1.77
N ALA A 48 -0.95 1.17 1.33
CA ALA A 48 -1.12 1.55 -0.07
C ALA A 48 0.21 2.06 -0.63
N GLY A 49 0.96 1.20 -1.31
CA GLY A 49 2.27 1.52 -1.84
C GLY A 49 2.85 0.35 -2.61
N ALA A 50 3.76 0.64 -3.54
CA ALA A 50 4.38 -0.40 -4.35
C ALA A 50 5.77 0.02 -4.82
N SER A 51 6.66 -0.97 -4.95
CA SER A 51 7.98 -0.78 -5.55
C SER A 51 7.97 -0.99 -7.07
N ALA A 52 7.09 -1.87 -7.57
CA ALA A 52 7.04 -2.29 -8.97
C ALA A 52 5.60 -2.43 -9.47
N TYR A 53 4.84 -1.33 -9.39
CA TYR A 53 3.47 -1.24 -9.94
C TYR A 53 3.37 -0.06 -10.91
N PRO A 54 3.08 -0.30 -12.20
CA PRO A 54 3.18 0.73 -13.25
C PRO A 54 1.90 1.55 -13.43
N ARG A 55 0.94 1.44 -12.51
CA ARG A 55 -0.35 2.15 -12.57
C ARG A 55 -0.48 3.11 -11.39
N PHE A 56 -1.44 4.01 -11.49
CA PHE A 56 -1.83 4.85 -10.37
C PHE A 56 -2.49 4.01 -9.28
N ILE A 57 -2.15 4.34 -8.03
CA ILE A 57 -2.79 3.77 -6.85
C ILE A 57 -4.09 4.54 -6.62
N ASP A 58 -5.19 3.80 -6.49
CA ASP A 58 -6.49 4.37 -6.13
C ASP A 58 -6.59 4.48 -4.60
N PHE A 59 -6.03 5.55 -4.04
CA PHE A 59 -6.03 5.81 -2.60
C PHE A 59 -7.44 5.96 -2.01
N LYS A 60 -8.40 6.40 -2.83
CA LYS A 60 -9.80 6.55 -2.43
C LYS A 60 -10.44 5.21 -2.15
N GLU A 61 -10.21 4.21 -3.01
CA GLU A 61 -10.75 2.86 -2.80
C GLU A 61 -10.11 2.18 -1.57
N PHE A 62 -8.82 2.40 -1.34
CA PHE A 62 -8.18 1.98 -0.09
C PHE A 62 -8.83 2.62 1.16
N ARG A 63 -9.09 3.93 1.13
CA ARG A 63 -9.74 4.64 2.25
C ARG A 63 -11.14 4.12 2.53
N LYS A 64 -11.92 3.84 1.49
CA LYS A 64 -13.25 3.25 1.62
C LYS A 64 -13.18 1.92 2.38
N ILE A 65 -12.24 1.05 2.04
CA ILE A 65 -12.07 -0.24 2.72
C ILE A 65 -11.61 -0.03 4.18
N CYS A 66 -10.64 0.85 4.40
CA CYS A 66 -10.17 1.16 5.76
C CYS A 66 -11.29 1.70 6.67
N ASN A 67 -12.24 2.49 6.11
CA ASN A 67 -13.41 2.97 6.86
C ASN A 67 -14.33 1.83 7.29
N GLN A 68 -14.50 0.80 6.47
CA GLN A 68 -15.36 -0.34 6.80
C GLN A 68 -14.79 -1.20 7.92
N THR A 69 -13.46 -1.28 8.02
CA THR A 69 -12.76 -2.15 8.98
C THR A 69 -12.16 -1.40 10.16
N ASN A 70 -12.37 -0.07 10.23
CA ASN A 70 -11.75 0.83 11.20
C ASN A 70 -10.21 0.66 11.27
N SER A 71 -9.59 0.61 10.09
CA SER A 71 -8.15 0.46 9.90
C SER A 71 -7.50 1.80 9.59
N ILE A 72 -6.21 1.92 9.94
CA ILE A 72 -5.35 3.01 9.50
C ILE A 72 -4.95 2.78 8.04
N LEU A 73 -5.05 3.82 7.21
CA LEU A 73 -4.45 3.84 5.87
C LEU A 73 -3.06 4.46 5.91
N MET A 74 -2.03 3.66 5.63
CA MET A 74 -0.67 4.13 5.46
C MET A 74 -0.27 4.06 3.98
N SER A 75 0.08 5.20 3.38
CA SER A 75 0.57 5.26 2.00
C SER A 75 2.08 5.36 1.97
N ASP A 76 2.76 4.35 1.42
CA ASP A 76 4.20 4.41 1.12
C ASP A 76 4.39 4.85 -0.32
N VAL A 77 4.83 6.10 -0.49
CA VAL A 77 4.99 6.74 -1.80
C VAL A 77 6.44 6.89 -2.22
N ALA A 78 7.36 6.10 -1.67
CA ALA A 78 8.78 6.22 -1.94
C ALA A 78 9.13 6.28 -3.45
N HIS A 79 8.47 5.46 -4.29
CA HIS A 79 8.71 5.45 -5.75
C HIS A 79 7.99 6.58 -6.51
N TYR A 80 6.95 7.18 -5.93
CA TYR A 80 6.09 8.15 -6.59
C TYR A 80 6.26 9.59 -6.06
N SER A 81 7.04 9.78 -4.99
CA SER A 81 7.14 11.02 -4.22
C SER A 81 7.48 12.27 -5.05
N GLY A 82 8.42 12.17 -6.00
CA GLY A 82 8.74 13.29 -6.89
C GLY A 82 7.61 13.62 -7.87
N LEU A 83 6.90 12.60 -8.36
CA LEU A 83 5.75 12.79 -9.26
C LEU A 83 4.56 13.40 -8.52
N ILE A 84 4.33 13.00 -7.27
CA ILE A 84 3.33 13.61 -6.38
C ILE A 84 3.67 15.08 -6.12
N ALA A 85 4.93 15.38 -5.77
CA ALA A 85 5.38 16.75 -5.54
C ALA A 85 5.23 17.65 -6.78
N ALA A 86 5.37 17.08 -7.98
CA ALA A 86 5.15 17.78 -9.25
C ALA A 86 3.67 17.85 -9.68
N GLY A 87 2.74 17.26 -8.93
CA GLY A 87 1.31 17.21 -9.29
C GLY A 87 0.98 16.28 -10.47
N LEU A 88 1.88 15.37 -10.83
CA LEU A 88 1.74 14.45 -11.97
C LEU A 88 1.24 13.05 -11.59
N TYR A 89 1.09 12.78 -10.30
CA TYR A 89 0.59 11.52 -9.74
C TYR A 89 -0.46 11.84 -8.67
N PRO A 90 -1.52 11.02 -8.51
CA PRO A 90 -2.55 11.25 -7.50
C PRO A 90 -1.96 11.47 -6.10
N SER A 91 -2.44 12.51 -5.41
CA SER A 91 -1.97 12.81 -4.06
C SER A 91 -2.55 11.82 -3.05
N PRO A 92 -1.73 11.17 -2.20
CA PRO A 92 -2.22 10.29 -1.14
C PRO A 92 -2.78 11.08 0.05
N PHE A 93 -2.43 12.37 0.18
CA PHE A 93 -2.66 13.19 1.38
C PHE A 93 -4.14 13.48 1.66
N GLU A 94 -5.01 13.37 0.65
CA GLU A 94 -6.46 13.53 0.84
C GLU A 94 -7.09 12.33 1.55
N TYR A 95 -6.51 11.15 1.41
CA TYR A 95 -7.12 9.88 1.82
C TYR A 95 -6.39 9.19 2.96
N SER A 96 -5.08 9.37 3.05
CA SER A 96 -4.22 8.58 3.95
C SER A 96 -4.13 9.21 5.32
N ASP A 97 -4.16 8.36 6.36
CA ASP A 97 -3.92 8.79 7.74
C ASP A 97 -2.42 9.04 7.97
N ILE A 98 -1.57 8.24 7.32
CA ILE A 98 -0.11 8.34 7.39
C ILE A 98 0.45 8.27 5.96
N VAL A 99 1.42 9.12 5.64
CA VAL A 99 2.18 9.05 4.39
C VAL A 99 3.66 8.91 4.74
N THR A 100 4.30 7.86 4.22
CA THR A 100 5.74 7.63 4.35
C THR A 100 6.41 7.70 2.99
N THR A 101 7.69 8.05 2.96
CA THR A 101 8.45 8.14 1.72
C THR A 101 9.94 7.93 1.97
N THR A 102 10.69 7.81 0.89
CA THR A 102 12.14 8.01 0.88
C THR A 102 12.47 9.25 0.05
N THR A 103 13.53 9.95 0.39
CA THR A 103 13.90 11.21 -0.29
C THR A 103 14.74 11.02 -1.55
N HIS A 104 15.39 9.86 -1.75
CA HIS A 104 16.39 9.63 -2.80
C HIS A 104 15.87 9.17 -4.18
N LYS A 105 14.61 8.77 -4.29
CA LYS A 105 14.07 8.20 -5.54
C LYS A 105 13.62 9.28 -6.52
N THR A 106 12.36 9.29 -6.92
CA THR A 106 11.82 10.30 -7.85
C THR A 106 11.91 11.72 -7.28
N LEU A 107 11.97 11.88 -5.96
CA LEU A 107 12.22 13.16 -5.28
C LEU A 107 13.68 13.65 -5.41
N ARG A 108 14.63 12.78 -5.79
CA ARG A 108 16.02 13.11 -6.15
C ARG A 108 16.86 13.82 -5.07
N GLY A 109 16.55 13.58 -3.80
CA GLY A 109 17.34 14.02 -2.66
C GLY A 109 18.45 13.03 -2.24
N PRO A 110 19.13 13.27 -1.11
CA PRO A 110 20.05 12.29 -0.52
C PRO A 110 19.30 11.07 0.03
N ARG A 111 20.02 10.03 0.47
CA ARG A 111 19.39 8.88 1.15
C ARG A 111 18.84 9.31 2.52
N GLY A 112 17.51 9.41 2.60
CA GLY A 112 16.74 9.61 3.82
C GLY A 112 15.29 9.18 3.65
N ALA A 113 14.47 9.52 4.64
CA ALA A 113 13.02 9.30 4.69
C ALA A 113 12.32 10.62 5.03
#